data_AF-A0A7V0WW34-F1
#
_entry.id   AF-A0A7V0WW34-F1
#
_cell.length_a   1.000
_cell.length_b   1.000
_cell.length_c   1.000
_cell.angle_alpha   90.00
_cell.angle_beta   90.00
_cell.angle_gamma   90.00
#
_symmetry.space_group_name_H-M   'P 1'
#
loop_
_entity.id
_entity.type
_entity.pdbx_description
1 polymer ?
#
loop_
_entity_poly.entity_id
_entity_poly.type
_entity_poly.pdbx_seq_one_letter_code
_entity_poly.pdbx_strand_id
1 'polypeptide(L)'
;MRKLVILFLTFALANSVLAQDEKEVKKVPTTYDRSSLTVLFVDNQAASHWGDVKKHIPKVVFSDKYNNNNLESLYISPNLSQKAVDNIKSDIANRLKEVGIAKDIVAKWYNRKPDGSMNMDLVHERGRFSATDADFLRAQTSKRGNAALEEFGNRLINLSYILVLDIKNVKTMAEAGVEKTKGWQANVTGYLY
;
A
#
# COMPACT_ATOMS: atom_id res chain seq x y z
N MET A 1 52.31 23.47 33.16
CA MET A 1 51.55 22.22 33.38
C MET A 1 50.03 22.43 33.36
N ARG A 2 49.45 23.36 34.14
CA ARG A 2 48.01 23.67 34.15
C ARG A 2 47.39 24.03 32.78
N LYS A 3 48.08 24.81 31.94
CA LYS A 3 47.58 25.20 30.61
C LYS A 3 47.56 24.04 29.60
N LEU A 4 48.45 23.05 29.75
CA LEU A 4 48.50 21.88 28.87
C LEU A 4 47.36 20.89 29.19
N VAL A 5 47.00 20.77 30.47
CA VAL A 5 45.89 19.93 30.95
C VAL A 5 44.54 20.47 30.47
N ILE A 6 44.35 21.80 30.48
CA ILE A 6 43.10 22.42 29.99
C ILE A 6 42.95 22.26 28.47
N LEU A 7 44.05 22.32 27.72
CA LEU A 7 44.04 22.09 26.27
C LEU A 7 43.71 20.62 25.92
N PHE A 8 44.21 19.67 26.71
CA PHE A 8 43.88 18.26 26.53
C PHE A 8 42.41 17.95 26.87
N LEU A 9 41.86 18.60 27.91
CA LEU A 9 40.47 18.40 28.32
C LEU A 9 39.48 18.96 27.29
N THR A 10 39.81 20.08 26.67
CA THR A 10 38.98 20.68 25.60
C THR A 10 39.03 19.88 24.29
N PHE A 11 40.15 19.24 23.98
CA PHE A 11 40.26 18.35 22.82
C PHE A 11 39.49 17.02 23.02
N ALA A 12 39.42 16.51 24.25
CA ALA A 12 38.63 15.32 24.57
C ALA A 12 37.11 15.55 24.46
N LEU A 13 36.62 16.75 24.80
CA LEU A 13 35.20 17.14 24.70
C LEU A 13 34.73 17.44 23.25
N ALA A 14 35.64 17.79 22.34
CA ALA A 14 35.26 18.05 20.94
C ALA A 14 34.98 16.74 20.15
N ASN A 15 35.56 15.62 20.58
CA ASN A 15 35.39 14.33 19.90
C ASN A 15 34.08 13.60 20.27
N SER A 16 33.38 14.02 21.32
CA SER A 16 32.08 13.45 21.71
C SER A 16 30.88 14.06 20.98
N VAL A 17 31.08 15.08 20.13
CA VAL A 17 30.00 15.72 19.34
C VAL A 17 29.75 15.03 17.99
N LEU A 18 30.63 14.12 17.57
CA LEU A 18 30.38 13.23 16.43
C LEU A 18 29.69 11.94 16.90
N ALA A 19 28.51 12.09 17.51
CA ALA A 19 27.61 10.97 17.65
C ALA A 19 27.20 10.54 16.24
N GLN A 20 27.70 9.38 15.79
CA GLN A 20 27.33 8.80 14.52
C GLN A 20 25.83 8.55 14.55
N ASP A 21 25.09 9.06 13.56
CA ASP A 21 23.72 8.64 13.29
C ASP A 21 23.72 7.12 13.14
N GLU A 22 23.29 6.41 14.18
CA GLU A 22 23.05 4.98 14.07
C GLU A 22 22.01 4.79 12.97
N LYS A 23 22.43 4.17 11.86
CA LYS A 23 21.49 3.62 10.87
C LYS A 23 20.46 2.82 11.66
N GLU A 24 19.22 3.28 11.67
CA GLU A 24 18.14 2.64 12.41
C GLU A 24 18.22 1.13 12.19
N VAL A 25 18.64 0.41 13.23
CA VAL A 25 18.53 -1.04 13.25
C VAL A 25 17.09 -1.33 12.89
N LYS A 26 16.84 -2.16 11.87
CA LYS A 26 15.48 -2.59 11.48
C LYS A 26 14.86 -3.32 12.67
N LYS A 27 14.30 -2.56 13.62
CA LYS A 27 13.58 -3.08 14.76
C LYS A 27 12.36 -3.79 14.19
N VAL A 28 12.14 -5.02 14.63
CA VAL A 28 10.85 -5.67 14.41
C VAL A 28 9.80 -4.71 14.97
N PRO A 29 8.85 -4.23 14.15
CA PRO A 29 7.85 -3.27 14.62
C PRO A 29 7.13 -3.88 15.82
N THR A 30 7.16 -3.18 16.95
CA THR A 30 6.39 -3.58 18.15
C THR A 30 4.90 -3.33 17.98
N THR A 31 4.49 -2.78 16.83
CA THR A 31 3.12 -2.42 16.49
C THR A 31 2.66 -3.23 15.27
N TYR A 32 1.39 -3.61 15.26
CA TYR A 32 0.77 -4.29 14.13
C TYR A 32 0.15 -3.26 13.18
N ASP A 33 0.87 -2.94 12.11
CA ASP A 33 0.37 -2.08 11.05
C ASP A 33 -0.41 -2.87 10.01
N ARG A 34 -1.73 -2.69 10.00
CA ARG A 34 -2.58 -3.28 8.97
C ARG A 34 -2.57 -2.39 7.73
N SER A 35 -1.59 -2.59 6.87
CA SER A 35 -1.46 -1.88 5.60
C SER A 35 -2.74 -1.98 4.77
N SER A 36 -3.00 -0.94 3.99
CA SER A 36 -4.15 -0.86 3.08
C SER A 36 -3.75 -1.31 1.69
N LEU A 37 -4.58 -2.12 1.04
CA LEU A 37 -4.34 -2.64 -0.30
C LEU A 37 -5.48 -2.25 -1.24
N THR A 38 -5.11 -1.65 -2.37
CA THR A 38 -6.00 -1.42 -3.52
C THR A 38 -5.59 -2.36 -4.63
N VAL A 39 -6.49 -3.23 -5.09
CA VAL A 39 -6.23 -4.16 -6.19
C VAL A 39 -6.96 -3.68 -7.44
N LEU A 40 -6.20 -3.50 -8.51
CA LEU A 40 -6.71 -3.14 -9.84
C LEU A 40 -6.32 -4.21 -10.85
N PHE A 41 -7.13 -4.38 -11.89
CA PHE A 41 -6.92 -5.33 -12.97
C PHE A 41 -6.72 -4.58 -14.29
N VAL A 42 -5.73 -4.98 -15.08
CA VAL A 42 -5.52 -4.42 -16.42
C VAL A 42 -6.70 -4.82 -17.32
N ASP A 43 -7.42 -3.86 -17.90
CA ASP A 43 -8.55 -4.13 -18.80
C ASP A 43 -8.04 -4.51 -20.20
N ASN A 44 -7.87 -5.81 -20.43
CA ASN A 44 -7.34 -6.36 -21.67
C ASN A 44 -8.44 -6.83 -22.62
N GLN A 45 -9.23 -5.89 -23.13
CA GLN A 45 -10.43 -6.19 -23.94
C GLN A 45 -10.15 -7.00 -25.22
N ALA A 46 -8.93 -6.91 -25.77
CA ALA A 46 -8.54 -7.64 -26.97
C ALA A 46 -8.04 -9.07 -26.68
N ALA A 47 -7.77 -9.43 -25.42
CA ALA A 47 -7.29 -10.76 -25.09
C ALA A 47 -8.40 -11.81 -25.14
N SER A 48 -8.03 -13.01 -25.61
CA SER A 48 -8.91 -14.17 -25.61
C SER A 48 -9.47 -14.42 -24.21
N HIS A 49 -10.76 -14.76 -24.12
CA HIS A 49 -11.47 -15.09 -22.88
C HIS A 49 -11.49 -14.00 -21.80
N TRP A 50 -11.03 -12.77 -22.10
CA TRP A 50 -11.06 -11.67 -21.15
C TRP A 50 -12.48 -11.34 -20.66
N GLY A 51 -13.47 -11.46 -21.53
CA GLY A 51 -14.88 -11.27 -21.17
C GLY A 51 -15.33 -12.18 -20.03
N ASP A 52 -14.83 -13.42 -19.96
CA ASP A 52 -15.17 -14.34 -18.89
C ASP A 52 -14.39 -14.05 -17.60
N VAL A 53 -13.12 -13.62 -17.70
CA VAL A 53 -12.36 -13.13 -16.55
C VAL A 53 -13.03 -11.90 -15.93
N LYS A 54 -13.41 -10.92 -16.76
CA LYS A 54 -14.04 -9.67 -16.34
C LYS A 54 -15.34 -9.88 -15.56
N LYS A 55 -16.15 -10.88 -15.93
CA LYS A 55 -17.38 -11.25 -15.20
C LYS A 55 -17.12 -11.77 -13.78
N HIS A 56 -15.93 -12.32 -13.52
CA HIS A 56 -15.59 -12.95 -12.24
C HIS A 56 -14.80 -12.04 -11.30
N ILE A 57 -14.14 -11.00 -11.81
CA ILE A 57 -13.37 -10.04 -11.00
C ILE A 57 -14.19 -9.43 -9.84
N PRO A 58 -15.45 -8.98 -10.03
CA PRO A 58 -16.25 -8.46 -8.92
C PRO A 58 -16.58 -9.48 -7.82
N LYS A 59 -16.42 -10.78 -8.10
CA LYS A 59 -16.67 -11.88 -7.15
C LYS A 59 -15.41 -12.28 -6.36
N VAL A 60 -14.27 -11.64 -6.63
CA VAL A 60 -13.02 -11.92 -5.92
C VAL A 60 -13.16 -11.52 -4.46
N VAL A 61 -12.85 -12.46 -3.57
CA VAL A 61 -12.76 -12.20 -2.13
C VAL A 61 -11.34 -11.76 -1.80
N PHE A 62 -11.20 -10.59 -1.19
CA PHE A 62 -9.92 -10.06 -0.76
C PHE A 62 -9.60 -10.55 0.66
N SER A 63 -8.33 -10.83 0.93
CA SER A 63 -7.90 -11.30 2.25
C SER A 63 -8.07 -10.22 3.31
N ASP A 64 -8.57 -10.62 4.48
CA ASP A 64 -8.65 -9.76 5.66
C ASP A 64 -7.27 -9.40 6.22
N LYS A 65 -6.16 -9.96 5.73
CA LYS A 65 -4.82 -9.59 6.19
C LYS A 65 -4.51 -8.10 5.99
N TYR A 66 -5.13 -7.48 4.98
CA TYR A 66 -4.94 -6.06 4.64
C TYR A 66 -6.25 -5.30 4.77
N ASN A 67 -6.16 -4.01 5.05
CA ASN A 67 -7.32 -3.13 4.94
C ASN A 67 -7.73 -3.01 3.46
N ASN A 68 -8.97 -3.39 3.14
CA ASN A 68 -9.49 -3.27 1.78
C ASN A 68 -9.68 -1.79 1.43
N ASN A 69 -8.90 -1.30 0.47
CA ASN A 69 -8.96 0.08 -0.02
C ASN A 69 -9.36 0.17 -1.49
N ASN A 70 -9.98 -0.88 -2.02
CA ASN A 70 -10.47 -0.91 -3.40
C ASN A 70 -11.43 0.24 -3.68
N LEU A 71 -11.32 0.79 -4.89
CA LEU A 71 -12.22 1.80 -5.42
C LEU A 71 -13.44 1.11 -6.06
N GLU A 72 -14.42 1.92 -6.47
CA GLU A 72 -15.63 1.40 -7.16
C GLU A 72 -15.27 0.67 -8.47
N SER A 73 -14.37 1.26 -9.26
CA SER A 73 -13.78 0.59 -10.41
C SER A 73 -12.53 -0.19 -9.99
N LEU A 74 -12.51 -1.48 -10.33
CA LEU A 74 -11.36 -2.36 -10.14
C LEU A 74 -10.47 -2.45 -11.39
N TYR A 75 -10.67 -1.59 -12.39
CA TYR A 75 -10.03 -1.73 -13.70
C TYR A 75 -9.16 -0.53 -14.04
N ILE A 76 -8.06 -0.81 -14.74
CA ILE A 76 -7.19 0.20 -15.34
C ILE A 76 -6.86 -0.19 -16.78
N SER A 77 -7.00 0.75 -17.70
CA SER A 77 -6.57 0.59 -19.09
C SER A 77 -5.28 1.38 -19.29
N PRO A 78 -4.10 0.73 -19.24
CA PRO A 78 -2.86 1.40 -19.58
C PRO A 78 -2.86 1.71 -21.09
N ASN A 79 -2.41 2.91 -21.45
CA ASN A 79 -2.12 3.24 -22.83
C ASN A 79 -0.83 2.53 -23.24
N LEU A 80 -0.94 1.26 -23.64
CA LEU A 80 0.20 0.49 -24.12
C LEU A 80 0.62 1.03 -25.47
N SER A 81 1.62 1.92 -25.51
CA SER A 81 2.21 2.34 -26.77
C SER A 81 2.81 1.12 -27.47
N GLN A 82 2.57 0.96 -28.78
CA GLN A 82 3.06 -0.17 -29.59
C GLN A 82 4.59 -0.31 -29.63
N LYS A 83 5.36 0.58 -28.97
CA LYS A 83 6.81 0.67 -29.06
C LYS A 83 7.61 0.10 -27.89
N ALA A 84 7.02 -0.36 -26.79
CA ALA A 84 7.85 -0.95 -25.72
C ALA A 84 7.09 -1.98 -24.86
N VAL A 85 7.28 -3.25 -25.17
CA VAL A 85 7.08 -4.35 -24.19
C VAL A 85 7.99 -4.15 -22.96
N ASP A 86 9.06 -3.35 -23.10
CA ASP A 86 10.11 -3.16 -22.09
C ASP A 86 9.70 -2.32 -20.88
N ASN A 87 8.59 -1.56 -20.91
CA ASN A 87 8.30 -0.55 -19.88
C ASN A 87 6.85 -0.50 -19.35
N ILE A 88 6.12 -1.62 -19.41
CA ILE A 88 4.74 -1.74 -18.92
C ILE A 88 4.53 -1.23 -17.47
N LYS A 89 5.51 -1.44 -16.58
CA LYS A 89 5.47 -0.91 -15.20
C LYS A 89 5.40 0.62 -15.18
N SER A 90 6.16 1.29 -16.04
CA SER A 90 6.13 2.75 -16.12
C SER A 90 4.84 3.27 -16.75
N ASP A 91 4.30 2.56 -17.75
CA ASP A 91 3.03 2.94 -18.39
C ASP A 91 1.85 2.81 -17.41
N ILE A 92 1.82 1.74 -16.63
CA ILE A 92 0.84 1.57 -15.55
C ILE A 92 1.00 2.70 -14.53
N ALA A 93 2.23 2.99 -14.08
CA ALA A 93 2.47 4.09 -13.13
C ALA A 93 2.00 5.45 -13.67
N ASN A 94 2.25 5.73 -14.95
CA ASN A 94 1.80 6.95 -15.61
C ASN A 94 0.28 7.01 -15.70
N ARG A 95 -0.37 5.90 -16.05
CA ARG A 95 -1.83 5.81 -16.11
C ARG A 95 -2.47 5.99 -14.73
N LEU A 96 -1.90 5.38 -13.69
CA LEU A 96 -2.36 5.57 -12.30
C LEU A 96 -2.34 7.04 -11.89
N LYS A 97 -1.30 7.78 -12.31
CA LYS A 97 -1.17 9.22 -12.06
C LYS A 97 -2.19 10.04 -12.87
N GLU A 98 -2.34 9.73 -14.15
CA GLU A 98 -3.27 10.42 -15.06
C GLU A 98 -4.71 10.33 -14.58
N VAL A 99 -5.15 9.11 -14.19
CA VAL A 99 -6.51 8.88 -13.65
C VAL A 99 -6.65 9.45 -12.23
N GLY A 100 -5.54 9.62 -11.51
CA GLY A 100 -5.54 10.15 -10.16
C GLY A 100 -5.91 9.12 -9.09
N ILE A 101 -5.56 7.84 -9.29
CA ILE A 101 -5.89 6.74 -8.37
C ILE A 101 -5.39 7.01 -6.95
N ALA A 102 -4.18 7.55 -6.80
CA ALA A 102 -3.64 7.91 -5.49
C ALA A 102 -4.49 8.97 -4.77
N LYS A 103 -5.00 9.96 -5.51
CA LYS A 103 -5.90 10.99 -4.97
C LYS A 103 -7.21 10.37 -4.51
N ASP A 104 -7.75 9.40 -5.26
CA ASP A 104 -9.01 8.74 -4.91
C ASP A 104 -8.85 7.80 -3.69
N ILE A 105 -7.71 7.13 -3.57
CA ILE A 105 -7.32 6.34 -2.39
C ILE A 105 -7.25 7.23 -1.14
N VAL A 106 -6.63 8.41 -1.25
CA VAL A 106 -6.57 9.38 -0.15
C VAL A 106 -7.97 9.94 0.14
N ALA A 107 -8.77 10.24 -0.87
CA ALA A 107 -10.15 10.69 -0.70
C ALA A 107 -10.99 9.66 0.07
N LYS A 108 -10.79 8.37 -0.18
CA LYS A 108 -11.42 7.27 0.58
C LYS A 108 -11.01 7.28 2.05
N TRP A 109 -9.73 7.46 2.37
CA TRP A 109 -9.26 7.58 3.76
C TRP A 109 -9.99 8.67 4.54
N TYR A 110 -10.23 9.82 3.91
CA TYR A 110 -10.92 10.96 4.52
C TYR A 110 -12.44 10.95 4.28
N ASN A 111 -13.02 9.82 3.88
CA ASN A 111 -14.45 9.66 3.60
C ASN A 111 -15.03 10.82 2.76
N ARG A 112 -14.29 11.27 1.75
CA ARG A 112 -14.65 12.45 0.96
C ARG A 112 -15.92 12.19 0.17
N LYS A 113 -16.93 13.05 0.36
CA LYS A 113 -18.21 13.00 -0.33
C LYS A 113 -18.18 13.80 -1.64
N PRO A 114 -19.18 13.62 -2.54
CA PRO A 114 -19.28 14.39 -3.78
C PRO A 114 -19.37 15.91 -3.57
N ASP A 115 -19.92 16.36 -2.43
CA ASP A 115 -19.99 17.78 -2.04
C ASP A 115 -18.65 18.35 -1.53
N GLY A 116 -17.62 17.51 -1.40
CA GLY A 116 -16.30 17.89 -0.91
C GLY A 116 -16.14 17.83 0.61
N SER A 117 -17.20 17.53 1.37
CA SER A 117 -17.10 17.29 2.80
C SER A 117 -16.27 16.03 3.09
N MET A 118 -15.53 16.05 4.20
CA MET A 118 -14.60 14.99 4.61
C MET A 118 -14.74 14.75 6.11
N ASN A 119 -14.40 13.55 6.57
CA ASN A 119 -14.29 13.24 7.99
C ASN A 119 -13.17 12.22 8.25
N MET A 120 -12.87 11.99 9.53
CA MET A 120 -11.77 11.12 9.94
C MET A 120 -12.22 9.73 10.39
N ASP A 121 -13.49 9.37 10.22
CA ASP A 121 -14.08 8.18 10.84
C ASP A 121 -13.32 6.90 10.45
N LEU A 122 -12.97 6.76 9.17
CA LEU A 122 -12.24 5.59 8.65
C LEU A 122 -10.78 5.55 9.15
N VAL A 123 -10.12 6.70 9.20
CA VAL A 123 -8.76 6.83 9.76
C VAL A 123 -8.76 6.38 11.21
N HIS A 124 -9.71 6.90 12.00
CA HIS A 124 -9.83 6.62 13.43
C HIS A 124 -10.20 5.16 13.68
N GLU A 125 -11.13 4.61 12.91
CA GLU A 125 -11.51 3.19 12.99
C GLU A 125 -10.30 2.29 12.77
N ARG A 126 -9.58 2.47 11.66
CA ARG A 126 -8.41 1.65 11.33
C ARG A 126 -7.26 1.86 12.32
N GLY A 127 -7.08 3.08 12.82
CA GLY A 127 -6.10 3.39 13.86
C GLY A 127 -6.34 2.63 15.16
N ARG A 128 -7.59 2.56 15.63
CA ARG A 128 -7.97 1.79 16.83
C ARG A 128 -7.69 0.30 16.70
N PHE A 129 -7.92 -0.29 15.52
CA PHE A 129 -7.63 -1.71 15.27
C PHE A 129 -6.13 -2.04 15.18
N SER A 130 -5.30 -1.05 14.85
CA SER A 130 -3.83 -1.21 14.80
C SER A 130 -3.12 -0.93 16.12
N ALA A 131 -3.80 -0.32 17.09
CA ALA A 131 -3.24 -0.04 18.41
C ALA A 131 -3.10 -1.32 19.24
N THR A 132 -2.01 -1.46 19.98
CA THR A 132 -1.80 -2.57 20.92
C THR A 132 -2.55 -2.35 22.23
N ASP A 133 -2.77 -3.40 23.03
CA ASP A 133 -3.34 -3.26 24.38
C ASP A 133 -2.53 -2.30 25.26
N ALA A 134 -1.20 -2.29 25.11
CA ALA A 134 -0.33 -1.36 25.81
C ALA A 134 -0.47 0.10 25.33
N ASP A 135 -0.78 0.32 24.05
CA ASP A 135 -1.13 1.64 23.52
C ASP A 135 -2.49 2.10 24.07
N PHE A 136 -3.47 1.20 24.15
CA PHE A 136 -4.80 1.47 24.69
C PHE A 136 -4.75 1.88 26.17
N LEU A 137 -3.99 1.15 27.00
CA LEU A 137 -3.78 1.50 28.42
C LEU A 137 -3.05 2.84 28.59
N ARG A 138 -2.06 3.13 27.75
CA ARG A 138 -1.38 4.44 27.73
C ARG A 138 -2.32 5.56 27.30
N ALA A 139 -3.18 5.33 26.31
CA ALA A 139 -4.17 6.29 25.86
C ALA A 139 -5.17 6.64 26.98
N GLN A 140 -5.70 5.64 27.68
CA GLN A 140 -6.64 5.83 28.81
C GLN A 140 -6.04 6.68 29.95
N THR A 141 -4.75 6.51 30.22
CA THR A 141 -4.04 7.25 31.28
C THR A 141 -3.53 8.62 30.82
N SER A 142 -3.55 8.90 29.52
CA SER A 142 -3.10 10.17 28.95
C SER A 142 -4.23 11.21 28.90
N LYS A 143 -3.86 12.50 28.98
CA LYS A 143 -4.81 13.62 28.79
C LYS A 143 -5.42 13.67 27.39
N ARG A 144 -4.78 13.06 26.38
CA ARG A 144 -5.26 12.99 25.00
C ARG A 144 -6.31 11.88 24.81
N GLY A 145 -6.39 10.91 25.72
CA GLY A 145 -7.38 9.84 25.64
C GLY A 145 -7.33 9.08 24.30
N ASN A 146 -8.50 8.81 23.75
CA ASN A 146 -8.65 8.09 22.47
C ASN A 146 -8.02 8.81 21.27
N ALA A 147 -7.79 10.12 21.33
CA ALA A 147 -7.15 10.86 20.24
C ALA A 147 -5.72 10.37 19.97
N ALA A 148 -5.04 9.82 20.99
CA ALA A 148 -3.73 9.20 20.81
C ALA A 148 -3.79 7.88 19.99
N LEU A 149 -4.92 7.16 20.05
CA LEU A 149 -5.13 5.93 19.28
C LEU A 149 -5.48 6.24 17.82
N GLU A 150 -6.17 7.35 17.60
CA GLU A 150 -6.57 7.83 16.29
C GLU A 150 -5.36 8.29 15.45
N GLU A 151 -4.30 8.77 16.10
CA GLU A 151 -3.03 9.16 15.47
C GLU A 151 -2.34 7.97 14.76
N PHE A 152 -2.54 6.74 15.22
CA PHE A 152 -2.05 5.55 14.52
C PHE A 152 -2.67 5.38 13.12
N GLY A 153 -3.92 5.84 12.94
CA GLY A 153 -4.59 5.80 11.64
C GLY A 153 -3.87 6.62 10.58
N ASN A 154 -3.29 7.77 10.97
CA ASN A 154 -2.54 8.63 10.05
C ASN A 154 -1.30 7.92 9.49
N ARG A 155 -0.64 7.08 10.28
CA ARG A 155 0.48 6.25 9.82
C ARG A 155 0.03 5.26 8.73
N LEU A 156 -1.16 4.69 8.85
CA LEU A 156 -1.68 3.71 7.91
C LEU A 156 -1.97 4.29 6.51
N ILE A 157 -2.20 5.61 6.42
CA ILE A 157 -2.36 6.29 5.13
C ILE A 157 -1.09 6.11 4.28
N ASN A 158 0.09 6.26 4.90
CA ASN A 158 1.39 6.06 4.24
C ASN A 158 1.68 4.58 3.92
N LEU A 159 0.92 3.65 4.51
CA LEU A 159 0.99 2.21 4.25
C LEU A 159 -0.15 1.76 3.32
N SER A 160 -0.48 2.61 2.34
CA SER A 160 -1.46 2.31 1.28
C SER A 160 -0.73 1.91 0.01
N TYR A 161 -0.96 0.67 -0.44
CA TYR A 161 -0.31 0.09 -1.61
C TYR A 161 -1.31 -0.15 -2.73
N ILE A 162 -0.83 -0.06 -3.97
CA ILE A 162 -1.60 -0.36 -5.18
C ILE A 162 -1.00 -1.60 -5.84
N LEU A 163 -1.78 -2.67 -5.92
CA LEU A 163 -1.44 -3.88 -6.66
C LEU A 163 -2.22 -3.91 -7.97
N VAL A 164 -1.51 -3.79 -9.09
CA VAL A 164 -2.10 -3.94 -10.42
C VAL A 164 -1.82 -5.35 -10.94
N LEU A 165 -2.87 -6.11 -11.22
CA LEU A 165 -2.81 -7.46 -11.75
C LEU A 165 -3.07 -7.46 -13.25
N ASP A 166 -2.15 -8.01 -14.01
CA ASP A 166 -2.24 -8.17 -15.45
C ASP A 166 -2.39 -9.67 -15.78
N ILE A 167 -3.59 -10.05 -16.25
CA ILE A 167 -3.96 -11.42 -16.55
C ILE A 167 -3.88 -11.60 -18.07
N LYS A 168 -2.94 -12.44 -18.52
CA LYS A 168 -2.65 -12.73 -19.94
C LYS A 168 -2.80 -14.20 -20.24
N ASN A 169 -2.88 -14.51 -21.54
CA ASN A 169 -2.85 -15.89 -22.05
C ASN A 169 -3.89 -16.79 -21.36
N VAL A 170 -5.09 -16.27 -21.15
CA VAL A 170 -6.20 -17.03 -20.58
C VAL A 170 -6.58 -18.12 -21.58
N LYS A 171 -6.59 -19.37 -21.13
CA LYS A 171 -6.90 -20.55 -21.91
C LYS A 171 -7.75 -21.50 -21.07
N THR A 172 -8.68 -22.18 -21.72
CA THR A 172 -9.28 -23.40 -21.16
C THR A 172 -8.23 -24.51 -21.12
N MET A 173 -8.41 -25.50 -20.24
CA MET A 173 -7.49 -26.64 -20.17
C MET A 173 -7.42 -27.43 -21.49
N ALA A 174 -8.52 -27.46 -22.27
CA ALA A 174 -8.51 -28.04 -23.61
C ALA A 174 -7.57 -27.27 -24.57
N GLU A 175 -7.65 -25.93 -24.59
CA GLU A 175 -6.74 -25.08 -25.38
C GLU A 175 -5.28 -25.11 -24.87
N ALA A 176 -5.07 -25.49 -23.60
CA ALA A 176 -3.76 -25.71 -23.02
C ALA A 176 -3.19 -27.12 -23.29
N GLY A 177 -3.93 -27.99 -24.01
CA GLY A 177 -3.49 -29.35 -24.34
C GLY A 177 -3.71 -30.38 -23.22
N VAL A 178 -4.51 -30.05 -22.20
CA VAL A 178 -4.84 -30.93 -21.06
C VAL A 178 -6.30 -31.37 -21.17
N GLU A 179 -6.56 -32.27 -22.11
CA GLU A 179 -7.93 -32.62 -22.57
C GLU A 179 -8.83 -33.27 -21.50
N LYS A 180 -8.25 -33.94 -20.50
CA LYS A 180 -9.01 -34.66 -19.46
C LYS A 180 -9.33 -33.82 -18.23
N THR A 181 -8.97 -32.54 -18.22
CA THR A 181 -9.14 -31.66 -17.07
C THR A 181 -10.08 -30.51 -17.41
N LYS A 182 -11.03 -30.22 -16.52
CA LYS A 182 -11.84 -29.00 -16.61
C LYS A 182 -11.13 -27.88 -15.85
N GLY A 183 -11.08 -26.68 -16.43
CA GLY A 183 -10.53 -25.52 -15.76
C GLY A 183 -9.97 -24.49 -16.74
N TRP A 184 -9.25 -23.53 -16.16
CA TRP A 184 -8.63 -22.41 -16.86
C TRP A 184 -7.18 -22.27 -16.42
N GLN A 185 -6.33 -21.86 -17.34
CA GLN A 185 -4.96 -21.46 -17.11
C GLN A 185 -4.80 -20.02 -17.55
N ALA A 186 -4.02 -19.23 -16.80
CA ALA A 186 -3.65 -17.87 -17.18
C ALA A 186 -2.28 -17.51 -16.62
N ASN A 187 -1.59 -16.58 -17.28
CA ASN A 187 -0.39 -15.95 -16.76
C ASN A 187 -0.80 -14.68 -16.01
N VAL A 188 -0.44 -14.58 -14.73
CA VAL A 188 -0.76 -13.40 -13.92
C VAL A 188 0.54 -12.71 -13.52
N THR A 189 0.66 -11.42 -13.84
CA THR A 189 1.79 -10.58 -13.41
C THR A 189 1.26 -9.48 -12.50
N GLY A 190 1.89 -9.33 -11.32
CA GLY A 190 1.54 -8.30 -10.35
C GLY A 190 2.55 -7.15 -10.33
N TYR A 191 2.06 -5.92 -10.40
CA TYR A 191 2.85 -4.71 -10.25
C TYR A 191 2.45 -3.99 -8.96
N LEU A 192 3.38 -3.89 -8.02
CA LEU A 192 3.18 -3.22 -6.74
C LEU A 192 3.74 -1.80 -6.80
N TYR A 193 2.94 -0.82 -6.35
CA TYR A 193 3.28 0.59 -6.20
C TYR A 193 2.98 1.07 -4.79
#